data_AF-A0A268ELG5-F1
#
_entry.id   AF-A0A268ELG5-F1
#
_cell.length_a   1.000
_cell.length_b   1.000
_cell.length_c   1.000
_cell.angle_alpha   90.00
_cell.angle_beta   90.00
_cell.angle_gamma   90.00
#
_symmetry.space_group_name_H-M   'P 1'
#
loop_
_entity.id
_entity.type
_entity.pdbx_description
1 polymer ?
#
loop_
_entity_poly.entity_id
_entity_poly.type
_entity_poly.pdbx_seq_one_letter_code
_entity_poly.pdbx_strand_id
1 'polypeptide(L)'
;MSIKIKALFNKQTRDSKKESMTFWVKGADEEKEELRALSRSVVTLEIEELGGVTVEAEFKKLNRDDKKTVLEFEVKGGTSEESSSAFYSRSGTDVTLSISKASQSVEEFREHQKKYREGLKGKINLDGTVEVDDPNQLTLDQVAAAEQDGPPMPDDDDDLPF
;
A
#
# COMPACT_ATOMS: atom_id res chain seq x y z
N MET A 1 12.39 -2.66 19.19
CA MET A 1 11.75 -1.62 20.01
C MET A 1 10.41 -1.31 19.41
N SER A 2 9.35 -1.41 20.22
CA SER A 2 7.97 -1.12 19.84
C SER A 2 7.36 -0.18 20.87
N ILE A 3 6.65 0.84 20.41
CA ILE A 3 5.93 1.78 21.26
C ILE A 3 4.45 1.70 20.96
N LYS A 4 3.62 1.96 21.97
CA LYS A 4 2.18 2.11 21.82
C LYS A 4 1.80 3.54 22.19
N ILE A 5 1.02 4.19 21.34
CA ILE A 5 0.53 5.55 21.53
C ILE A 5 -0.95 5.64 21.19
N LYS A 6 -1.67 6.50 21.90
CA LYS A 6 -3.04 6.85 21.50
C LYS A 6 -2.97 8.02 20.54
N ALA A 7 -3.49 7.83 19.33
CA ALA A 7 -3.46 8.83 18.29
C ALA A 7 -4.78 8.86 17.53
N LEU A 8 -5.24 10.06 17.20
CA LEU A 8 -6.33 10.22 16.26
C LEU A 8 -5.82 9.96 14.85
N PHE A 9 -6.38 8.97 14.16
CA PHE A 9 -6.09 8.77 12.76
C PHE A 9 -6.81 9.86 11.96
N ASN A 10 -6.10 10.92 11.58
CA ASN A 10 -6.74 12.08 10.96
C ASN A 10 -7.16 11.81 9.51
N LYS A 11 -6.23 11.35 8.68
CA LYS A 11 -6.51 11.06 7.26
C LYS A 11 -5.51 10.09 6.66
N GLN A 12 -5.97 9.39 5.64
CA GLN A 12 -5.13 8.62 4.73
C GLN A 12 -5.29 9.20 3.33
N THR A 13 -4.17 9.45 2.65
CA THR A 13 -4.12 9.95 1.28
C THR A 13 -3.54 8.85 0.40
N ARG A 14 -4.37 8.29 -0.48
CA ARG A 14 -3.94 7.33 -1.50
C ARG A 14 -3.90 8.06 -2.84
N ASP A 15 -2.70 8.40 -3.30
CA ASP A 15 -2.44 8.96 -4.61
C ASP A 15 -1.86 7.86 -5.53
N SER A 16 -2.04 7.98 -6.84
CA SER A 16 -1.51 7.01 -7.82
C SER A 16 0.00 6.78 -7.69
N LYS A 17 0.74 7.72 -7.07
CA LYS A 17 2.18 7.59 -6.84
C LYS A 17 2.55 7.29 -5.39
N LYS A 18 1.73 7.67 -4.40
CA LYS A 18 2.13 7.67 -2.99
C LYS A 18 0.94 7.42 -2.08
N GLU A 19 1.15 6.62 -1.05
CA GLU A 19 0.18 6.43 0.02
C GLU A 19 0.76 6.98 1.32
N SER A 20 0.06 7.92 1.96
CA SER A 20 0.47 8.52 3.22
C SER A 20 -0.63 8.50 4.27
N MET A 21 -0.22 8.32 5.53
CA MET A 21 -1.10 8.28 6.68
C MET A 21 -0.69 9.39 7.66
N THR A 22 -1.67 10.16 8.12
CA THR A 22 -1.47 11.25 9.07
C THR A 22 -2.18 10.96 10.38
N PHE A 23 -1.43 10.90 11.47
CA PHE A 23 -1.96 10.72 12.83
C PHE A 23 -1.72 11.97 13.66
N TRP A 24 -2.66 12.28 14.55
CA TRP A 24 -2.54 13.36 15.53
C TRP A 24 -2.45 12.76 16.94
N VAL A 25 -1.34 13.01 17.61
CA VAL A 25 -1.12 12.63 19.00
C VAL A 25 -1.40 13.84 19.88
N LYS A 26 -2.03 13.62 21.03
CA LYS A 26 -2.27 14.64 22.04
C LYS A 26 -1.92 14.11 23.44
N GLY A 27 -1.33 14.96 24.27
CA GLY A 27 -1.11 14.68 25.69
C GLY A 27 0.23 14.00 25.98
N ALA A 28 0.27 13.15 27.01
CA ALA A 28 1.51 12.57 27.54
C ALA A 28 2.31 11.73 26.52
N ASP A 29 1.66 11.21 25.49
CA ASP A 29 2.32 10.45 24.42
C ASP A 29 3.16 11.32 23.47
N GLU A 30 2.96 12.65 23.44
CA GLU A 30 3.74 13.58 22.59
C GLU A 30 5.18 13.78 23.07
N GLU A 31 5.47 13.43 24.32
CA GLU A 31 6.78 13.64 24.95
C GLU A 31 7.67 12.40 24.93
N LYS A 32 7.17 11.28 24.39
CA LYS A 32 7.95 10.05 24.26
C LYS A 32 9.17 10.28 23.36
N GLU A 33 10.36 10.28 23.94
CA GLU A 33 11.63 10.41 23.21
C GLU A 33 11.80 9.32 22.14
N GLU A 34 11.19 8.16 22.35
CA GLU A 34 11.16 7.05 21.40
C GLU A 34 10.53 7.43 20.04
N LEU A 35 9.51 8.32 20.02
CA LEU A 35 8.95 8.83 18.75
C LEU A 35 9.97 9.66 17.97
N ARG A 36 10.81 10.41 18.68
CA ARG A 36 11.90 11.19 18.06
C ARG A 36 12.98 10.27 17.53
N ALA A 37 13.32 9.22 18.27
CA ALA A 37 14.29 8.21 17.83
C ALA A 37 13.82 7.41 16.60
N LEU A 38 12.51 7.17 16.47
CA LEU A 38 11.91 6.49 15.31
C LEU A 38 11.66 7.43 14.12
N SER A 39 11.74 8.74 14.31
CA SER A 39 11.57 9.70 13.22
C SER A 39 12.64 9.48 12.14
N ARG A 40 12.24 9.61 10.86
CA ARG A 40 13.09 9.31 9.68
C ARG A 40 13.58 7.86 9.59
N SER A 41 12.93 6.92 10.25
CA SER A 41 13.19 5.48 10.11
C SER A 41 12.00 4.77 9.45
N VAL A 42 12.24 3.57 8.94
CA VAL A 42 11.15 2.68 8.51
C VAL A 42 10.56 2.02 9.76
N VAL A 43 9.23 2.04 9.83
CA VAL A 43 8.47 1.50 10.95
C VAL A 43 7.34 0.60 10.44
N THR A 44 6.99 -0.38 11.27
CA THR A 44 5.80 -1.20 11.09
C THR A 44 4.73 -0.63 12.01
N LEU A 45 3.62 -0.22 11.40
CA LEU A 45 2.44 0.34 12.05
C LEU A 45 1.42 -0.78 12.25
N GLU A 46 0.86 -0.87 13.45
CA GLU A 46 -0.22 -1.80 13.77
C GLU A 46 -1.30 -1.06 14.55
N ILE A 47 -2.56 -1.23 14.16
CA ILE A 47 -3.71 -0.70 14.91
C ILE A 47 -4.30 -1.87 15.70
N GLU A 48 -4.32 -1.76 17.04
CA GLU A 48 -4.81 -2.86 17.91
C GLU A 48 -6.24 -3.28 17.57
N GLU A 49 -7.09 -2.33 17.17
CA GLU A 49 -8.50 -2.59 16.83
C GLU A 49 -8.70 -3.39 15.54
N LEU A 50 -7.65 -3.54 14.72
CA LEU A 50 -7.69 -4.34 13.49
C LEU A 50 -7.17 -5.77 13.71
N GLY A 51 -6.83 -6.16 14.94
CA GLY A 51 -6.54 -7.56 15.27
C GLY A 51 -5.26 -8.11 14.63
N GLY A 52 -4.21 -7.30 14.50
CA GLY A 52 -2.90 -7.74 14.01
C GLY A 52 -2.57 -7.36 12.57
N VAL A 53 -3.36 -6.47 11.94
CA VAL A 53 -3.02 -5.91 10.63
C VAL A 53 -1.84 -4.96 10.76
N THR A 54 -0.73 -5.30 10.13
CA THR A 54 0.51 -4.51 10.12
C THR A 54 0.77 -3.88 8.77
N VAL A 55 1.21 -2.61 8.75
CA VAL A 55 1.58 -1.86 7.56
C VAL A 55 3.01 -1.35 7.70
N GLU A 56 3.86 -1.61 6.72
CA GLU A 56 5.21 -1.03 6.69
C GLU A 56 5.19 0.37 6.07
N ALA A 57 5.72 1.35 6.81
CA ALA A 57 5.75 2.74 6.38
C ALA A 57 7.05 3.46 6.80
N GLU A 58 7.49 4.41 5.98
CA GLU A 58 8.56 5.33 6.32
C GLU A 58 8.00 6.45 7.21
N PHE A 59 8.58 6.66 8.39
CA PHE A 59 8.22 7.77 9.25
C PHE A 59 8.85 9.06 8.73
N LYS A 60 8.10 9.78 7.90
CA LYS A 60 8.57 10.91 7.10
C LYS A 60 8.72 12.20 7.89
N LYS A 61 7.72 12.52 8.71
CA LYS A 61 7.68 13.81 9.42
C LYS A 61 7.01 13.71 10.77
N LEU A 62 7.67 14.26 11.79
CA LEU A 62 7.10 14.55 13.10
C LEU A 62 7.02 16.07 13.25
N ASN A 63 5.83 16.61 13.45
CA ASN A 63 5.62 18.04 13.66
C ASN A 63 4.88 18.25 14.98
N ARG A 64 5.56 18.81 15.98
CA ARG A 64 4.97 19.14 17.28
C ARG A 64 4.41 20.55 17.21
N ASP A 65 3.10 20.67 17.34
CA ASP A 65 2.37 21.93 17.46
C ASP A 65 1.87 22.05 18.91
N ASP A 66 1.66 23.27 19.42
CA ASP A 66 1.23 23.51 20.81
C ASP A 66 -0.09 22.81 21.17
N LYS A 67 -0.89 22.39 20.17
CA LYS A 67 -2.18 21.72 20.37
C LYS A 67 -2.17 20.22 20.05
N LYS A 68 -1.18 19.75 19.28
CA LYS A 68 -1.12 18.37 18.77
C LYS A 68 0.22 18.07 18.09
N THR A 69 0.61 16.82 18.11
CA THR A 69 1.76 16.33 17.35
C THR A 69 1.26 15.58 16.12
N VAL A 70 1.65 16.06 14.95
CA VAL A 70 1.32 15.44 13.66
C VAL A 70 2.43 14.47 13.29
N LEU A 71 2.05 13.21 13.11
CA LEU A 71 2.91 12.14 12.62
C LEU A 71 2.49 11.82 11.18
N GLU A 72 3.43 11.92 10.23
CA GLU A 72 3.22 11.58 8.83
C GLU A 72 4.06 10.35 8.46
N PHE A 73 3.39 9.32 7.97
CA PHE A 73 3.98 8.07 7.51
C PHE A 73 3.72 7.88 6.01
N GLU A 74 4.71 7.40 5.27
CA GLU A 74 4.58 7.06 3.85
C GLU A 74 4.65 5.53 3.69
N VAL A 75 3.56 4.92 3.25
CA VAL A 75 3.39 3.46 3.18
C VAL A 75 4.17 2.87 2.00
N LYS A 76 4.69 1.66 2.14
CA LYS A 76 5.35 0.93 1.05
C LYS A 76 4.35 0.62 -0.05
N GLY A 77 4.67 0.98 -1.31
CA GLY A 77 3.92 0.51 -2.46
C GLY A 77 4.02 -1.02 -2.55
N GLY A 78 2.87 -1.70 -2.66
CA GLY A 78 2.78 -3.16 -2.63
C GLY A 78 2.46 -3.75 -1.24
N THR A 79 2.14 -2.93 -0.23
CA THR A 79 1.47 -3.43 0.98
C THR A 79 0.11 -3.99 0.58
N SER A 80 -0.27 -5.17 1.08
CA SER A 80 -1.53 -5.83 0.72
C SER A 80 -2.69 -4.84 0.78
N GLU A 81 -3.48 -4.73 -0.29
CA GLU A 81 -4.60 -3.79 -0.35
C GLU A 81 -5.59 -3.98 0.81
N GLU A 82 -5.69 -5.21 1.31
CA GLU A 82 -6.45 -5.57 2.51
C GLU A 82 -5.97 -4.81 3.75
N SER A 83 -4.65 -4.67 3.93
CA SER A 83 -4.05 -3.95 5.04
C SER A 83 -4.26 -2.45 4.91
N SER A 84 -4.00 -1.88 3.72
CA SER A 84 -4.20 -0.46 3.46
C SER A 84 -5.68 -0.04 3.54
N SER A 85 -6.60 -0.88 3.07
CA SER A 85 -8.05 -0.63 3.14
C SER A 85 -8.61 -0.78 4.56
N ALA A 86 -8.12 -1.76 5.33
CA ALA A 86 -8.46 -1.90 6.73
C ALA A 86 -8.04 -0.68 7.54
N PHE A 87 -6.86 -0.12 7.28
CA PHE A 87 -6.44 1.15 7.88
C PHE A 87 -7.37 2.29 7.43
N TYR A 88 -7.70 2.39 6.14
CA TYR A 88 -8.57 3.45 5.63
C TYR A 88 -9.93 3.48 6.31
N SER A 89 -10.49 2.31 6.62
CA SER A 89 -11.77 2.19 7.33
C SER A 89 -11.76 2.84 8.73
N ARG A 90 -10.58 3.00 9.32
CA ARG A 90 -10.38 3.62 10.65
C ARG A 90 -9.93 5.08 10.57
N SER A 91 -9.80 5.64 9.38
CA SER A 91 -9.52 7.07 9.23
C SER A 91 -10.67 7.91 9.82
N GLY A 92 -10.31 8.97 10.54
CA GLY A 92 -11.22 9.83 11.30
C GLY A 92 -11.53 9.38 12.73
N THR A 93 -10.94 8.29 13.23
CA THR A 93 -11.20 7.74 14.57
C THR A 93 -9.97 7.75 15.48
N ASP A 94 -10.20 7.75 16.80
CA ASP A 94 -9.15 7.61 17.80
C ASP A 94 -8.70 6.16 17.87
N VAL A 95 -7.44 5.90 17.55
CA VAL A 95 -6.87 4.55 17.47
C VAL A 95 -5.70 4.39 18.43
N THR A 96 -5.47 3.16 18.89
CA THR A 96 -4.23 2.81 19.59
C THR A 96 -3.25 2.27 18.56
N LEU A 97 -2.23 3.07 18.25
CA LEU A 97 -1.22 2.78 17.25
C LEU A 97 0.02 2.19 17.93
N SER A 98 0.41 0.99 17.51
CA SER A 98 1.72 0.42 17.82
C SER A 98 2.69 0.71 16.69
N ILE A 99 3.83 1.30 17.03
CA ILE A 99 4.91 1.65 16.11
C ILE A 99 6.12 0.82 16.49
N SER A 100 6.54 -0.06 15.59
CA SER A 100 7.73 -0.91 15.77
C SER A 100 8.79 -0.54 14.75
N LYS A 101 10.07 -0.51 15.15
CA LYS A 101 11.16 -0.29 14.18
C LYS A 101 11.24 -1.47 13.22
N ALA A 102 11.17 -1.22 11.92
CA ALA A 102 11.37 -2.25 10.91
C ALA A 102 12.87 -2.55 10.75
N SER A 103 13.22 -3.80 10.40
CA SER A 103 14.61 -4.21 10.19
C SER A 103 15.23 -3.65 8.90
N GLN A 104 14.40 -3.20 7.95
CA GLN A 104 14.86 -2.66 6.66
C GLN A 104 15.32 -1.20 6.78
N SER A 105 16.36 -0.83 6.04
CA SER A 105 16.85 0.55 5.98
C SER A 105 15.94 1.45 5.12
N VAL A 106 15.98 2.76 5.35
CA VAL A 106 15.18 3.74 4.59
C VAL A 106 15.56 3.75 3.11
N GLU A 107 16.85 3.53 2.80
CA GLU A 107 17.34 3.48 1.42
C GLU A 107 16.75 2.27 0.68
N GLU A 108 16.83 1.08 1.28
CA GLU A 108 16.24 -0.15 0.71
C GLU A 108 14.72 -0.05 0.56
N PHE A 109 14.04 0.57 1.53
CA PHE A 109 12.60 0.80 1.47
C PHE A 109 12.20 1.71 0.29
N ARG A 110 12.98 2.76 0.04
CA ARG A 110 12.77 3.69 -1.08
C ARG A 110 13.10 3.05 -2.42
N GLU A 111 14.15 2.23 -2.50
CA GLU A 111 14.48 1.46 -3.72
C GLU A 111 13.39 0.44 -4.03
N HIS A 112 12.89 -0.29 -3.03
CA HIS A 112 11.75 -1.19 -3.20
C HIS A 112 10.50 -0.44 -3.64
N GLN A 113 10.17 0.69 -3.02
CA GLN A 113 9.07 1.53 -3.47
C GLN A 113 9.25 1.94 -4.93
N LYS A 114 10.46 2.32 -5.34
CA LYS A 114 10.75 2.73 -6.72
C LYS A 114 10.55 1.57 -7.70
N LYS A 115 10.97 0.35 -7.33
CA LYS A 115 10.79 -0.86 -8.13
C LYS A 115 9.31 -1.23 -8.31
N TYR A 116 8.49 -1.14 -7.26
CA TYR A 116 7.03 -1.35 -7.36
C TYR A 116 6.28 -0.22 -8.08
N ARG A 117 6.87 0.98 -8.15
CA ARG A 117 6.28 2.16 -8.81
C ARG A 117 6.71 2.32 -10.27
N GLU A 118 7.68 1.55 -10.78
CA GLU A 118 8.07 1.63 -12.18
C GLU A 118 7.02 0.89 -13.03
N GLY A 119 6.11 1.67 -13.64
CA GLY A 119 5.14 1.12 -14.59
C GLY A 119 5.83 0.54 -15.82
N LEU A 120 5.17 -0.42 -16.48
CA LEU A 120 5.68 -1.00 -17.72
C LEU A 120 5.79 0.06 -18.81
N LYS A 121 6.97 0.17 -19.40
CA LYS A 121 7.23 1.05 -20.54
C LYS A 121 6.77 0.34 -21.81
N GLY A 122 5.73 0.88 -22.45
CA GLY A 122 5.33 0.46 -23.80
C GLY A 122 5.81 1.45 -24.85
N LYS A 123 6.17 0.95 -26.04
CA LYS A 123 6.36 1.78 -27.23
C LYS A 123 5.07 1.81 -28.04
N ILE A 124 4.64 2.99 -28.43
CA ILE A 124 3.52 3.18 -29.35
C ILE A 124 4.10 3.27 -30.76
N ASN A 125 3.74 2.32 -31.61
CA ASN A 125 4.14 2.32 -33.01
C ASN A 125 3.28 3.30 -33.81
N LEU A 126 3.78 3.71 -34.99
CA LEU A 126 3.09 4.66 -35.87
C LEU A 126 1.74 4.14 -36.38
N ASP A 127 1.56 2.81 -36.34
CA ASP A 127 0.33 2.09 -36.70
C ASP A 127 -0.74 2.13 -35.58
N GLY A 128 -0.43 2.75 -34.45
CA GLY A 128 -1.32 2.81 -33.28
C GLY A 128 -1.26 1.57 -32.39
N THR A 129 -0.44 0.57 -32.75
CA THR A 129 -0.18 -0.60 -31.91
C THR A 129 0.75 -0.26 -30.75
N VAL A 130 0.52 -0.88 -29.59
CA VAL A 130 1.31 -0.68 -28.38
C VAL A 130 2.07 -1.95 -28.07
N GLU A 131 3.40 -1.91 -28.15
CA GLU A 131 4.28 -2.99 -27.73
C GLU A 131 4.68 -2.74 -26.27
N VAL A 132 4.22 -3.62 -25.38
CA VAL A 132 4.58 -3.61 -23.95
C VAL A 132 5.50 -4.81 -23.70
N ASP A 133 6.66 -4.56 -23.09
CA ASP A 133 7.58 -5.61 -22.63
C ASP A 133 7.03 -6.23 -21.34
N ASP A 134 5.93 -7.00 -21.42
CA ASP A 134 5.33 -7.73 -20.30
C ASP A 134 5.52 -9.26 -20.47
N PRO A 135 6.18 -9.95 -19.54
CA PRO A 135 6.40 -11.41 -19.62
C PRO A 135 5.13 -12.25 -19.39
N ASN A 136 4.02 -11.65 -18.93
CA ASN A 136 2.73 -12.31 -18.76
C ASN A 136 1.72 -11.97 -19.87
N GLN A 137 2.10 -11.16 -20.87
CA GLN A 137 1.24 -10.87 -22.01
C GLN A 137 1.45 -11.93 -23.11
N LEU A 138 0.44 -12.79 -23.29
CA LEU A 138 0.40 -13.72 -24.42
C LEU A 138 0.19 -12.96 -25.72
N THR A 139 0.95 -13.29 -26.76
CA THR A 139 0.71 -12.77 -28.10
C THR A 139 -0.49 -13.48 -28.74
N LEU A 140 -1.18 -12.82 -29.68
CA LEU A 140 -2.28 -13.44 -30.43
C LEU A 140 -1.86 -14.76 -31.10
N ASP A 141 -0.60 -14.86 -31.53
CA ASP A 141 -0.04 -16.09 -32.09
C ASP A 141 0.09 -17.23 -31.06
N GLN A 142 0.36 -16.90 -29.79
CA GLN A 142 0.40 -17.89 -28.70
C GLN A 142 -0.99 -18.35 -28.28
N VAL A 143 -2.01 -17.48 -28.37
CA VAL A 143 -3.41 -17.85 -28.11
C VAL A 143 -3.93 -18.74 -29.25
N ALA A 144 -3.66 -18.39 -30.50
CA ALA A 144 -4.04 -19.19 -31.66
C ALA A 144 -3.37 -20.58 -31.69
N ALA A 145 -2.16 -20.70 -31.15
CA ALA A 145 -1.48 -21.99 -30.98
C ALA A 145 -2.06 -22.85 -29.84
N ALA A 146 -2.73 -22.24 -28.85
CA ALA A 146 -3.37 -22.93 -27.74
C ALA A 146 -4.80 -23.41 -28.04
N GLU A 147 -5.43 -22.91 -29.12
CA GLU A 147 -6.79 -23.30 -29.53
C GLU A 147 -6.88 -24.71 -30.17
N GLN A 148 -5.78 -25.44 -30.34
CA GLN A 148 -5.84 -26.82 -30.85
C GLN A 148 -6.20 -27.88 -29.78
N ASP A 149 -6.33 -27.52 -28.50
CA ASP A 149 -6.62 -28.46 -27.41
C ASP A 149 -7.67 -27.92 -26.42
N GLY A 150 -8.68 -27.21 -26.93
CA GLY A 150 -9.85 -26.79 -26.15
C GLY A 150 -10.85 -27.93 -25.96
N PRO A 151 -11.51 -28.06 -24.79
CA PRO A 151 -12.55 -29.06 -24.59
C PRO A 151 -13.70 -28.87 -25.60
N PRO A 152 -14.35 -29.96 -26.05
CA PRO A 152 -15.41 -29.86 -27.05
C PRO A 152 -16.52 -28.92 -26.56
N MET A 153 -16.91 -27.95 -27.40
CA MET A 153 -18.11 -27.16 -27.15
C MET A 153 -19.30 -28.11 -27.02
N PRO A 154 -20.15 -27.97 -26.00
CA PRO A 154 -21.41 -28.69 -25.96
C PRO A 154 -22.29 -28.21 -27.13
N ASP A 155 -22.85 -29.16 -27.88
CA ASP A 155 -23.80 -28.89 -28.96
C ASP A 155 -25.01 -28.09 -28.45
N ASP A 156 -25.38 -27.08 -29.23
CA ASP A 156 -26.60 -26.27 -29.12
C ASP A 156 -27.85 -27.17 -29.05
N ASP A 157 -28.42 -27.33 -27.86
CA ASP A 157 -29.79 -27.83 -27.65
C ASP A 157 -30.37 -27.17 -26.37
N ASP A 158 -30.39 -25.83 -26.34
CA ASP A 158 -31.17 -25.06 -25.34
C ASP A 158 -32.50 -24.61 -25.97
N ASP A 159 -33.46 -25.52 -25.89
CA ASP A 159 -34.90 -25.31 -26.06
C ASP A 159 -35.38 -24.30 -24.98
N LEU A 160 -35.22 -23.01 -25.26
CA LEU A 160 -35.68 -21.93 -24.39
C LEU A 160 -37.21 -21.80 -24.48
N PRO A 161 -37.97 -22.01 -23.39
CA PRO A 161 -39.42 -21.79 -23.41
C PRO A 161 -39.72 -20.29 -23.49
N PHE A 162 -40.49 -19.89 -24.51
CA PHE A 162 -41.05 -18.54 -24.70
C PHE A 162 -42.02 -18.13 -23.59
#